data_AF-A0A099NW30-F1
#
_entry.id   AF-A0A099NW30-F1
#
_cell.length_a   1.000
_cell.length_b   1.000
_cell.length_c   1.000
_cell.angle_alpha   90.00
_cell.angle_beta   90.00
_cell.angle_gamma   90.00
#
_symmetry.space_group_name_H-M   'P 1'
#
loop_
_entity.id
_entity.type
_entity.pdbx_description
1 polymer ?
#
loop_
_entity_poly.entity_id
_entity_poly.type
_entity_poly.pdbx_seq_one_letter_code
_entity_poly.pdbx_strand_id
1 'polypeptide(L)'
;MNLNLKISLSIFIETYPLNSFLALFYPETHPTSLEMSFLGFGSQPQISSEQKIAAAEAELDMITTMFNQLLDSCYRKCFDKNITDENLSQNESLCIDRCVTKYFDANVKVSESMQSVGNSGALARK
;
A
#
# COMPACT_ATOMS: atom_id res chain seq x y z
N MET A 1 -16.27 -24.57 -0.50
CA MET A 1 -16.24 -23.21 -1.08
C MET A 1 -17.49 -23.02 -1.93
N ASN A 2 -18.43 -22.20 -1.46
CA ASN A 2 -19.76 -22.04 -2.06
C ASN A 2 -19.69 -21.38 -3.45
N LEU A 3 -20.60 -21.77 -4.35
CA LEU A 3 -20.69 -21.29 -5.73
C LEU A 3 -20.83 -19.75 -5.82
N ASN A 4 -21.49 -19.13 -4.83
CA ASN A 4 -21.59 -17.68 -4.67
C ASN A 4 -20.23 -16.99 -4.48
N LEU A 5 -19.25 -17.66 -3.84
CA LEU A 5 -17.91 -17.11 -3.61
C LEU A 5 -17.05 -17.17 -4.89
N LYS A 6 -17.25 -18.18 -5.74
CA LYS A 6 -16.59 -18.28 -7.06
C LYS A 6 -17.10 -17.21 -8.03
N ILE A 7 -18.41 -16.98 -8.07
CA ILE A 7 -19.02 -15.95 -8.92
C ILE A 7 -18.53 -14.55 -8.51
N SER A 8 -18.47 -14.28 -7.20
CA SER A 8 -17.99 -12.99 -6.69
C SER A 8 -16.50 -12.74 -6.98
N LEU A 9 -15.63 -13.77 -6.85
CA LEU A 9 -14.21 -13.66 -7.24
C LEU A 9 -14.02 -13.49 -8.76
N SER A 10 -14.79 -14.22 -9.58
CA SER A 10 -14.69 -14.11 -11.04
C SER A 10 -15.14 -12.74 -11.55
N ILE A 11 -16.21 -12.17 -10.97
CA ILE A 11 -16.64 -10.80 -11.28
C ILE A 11 -15.54 -9.80 -10.88
N PHE A 12 -14.90 -9.95 -9.71
CA PHE A 12 -13.80 -9.09 -9.29
C PHE A 12 -12.56 -9.15 -10.21
N ILE A 13 -12.27 -10.30 -10.83
CA ILE A 13 -11.12 -10.46 -11.74
C ILE A 13 -11.41 -9.91 -13.15
N GLU A 14 -12.67 -9.99 -13.63
CA GLU A 14 -13.04 -9.49 -14.97
C GLU A 14 -13.48 -8.02 -15.00
N THR A 15 -14.05 -7.48 -13.90
CA THR A 15 -14.54 -6.08 -13.86
C THR A 15 -13.53 -5.07 -13.33
N TYR A 16 -12.45 -5.51 -12.68
CA TYR A 16 -11.32 -4.65 -12.35
C TYR A 16 -10.21 -4.90 -13.37
N PRO A 17 -10.12 -4.11 -14.45
CA PRO A 17 -8.92 -4.15 -15.25
C PRO A 17 -7.78 -3.69 -14.33
N LEU A 18 -6.82 -4.59 -14.09
CA LEU A 18 -5.51 -4.29 -13.52
C LEU A 18 -4.84 -3.05 -14.15
N ASN A 19 -5.34 -2.58 -15.31
CA ASN A 19 -4.87 -1.42 -16.03
C ASN A 19 -5.27 -0.05 -15.44
N SER A 20 -6.36 0.10 -14.67
CA SER A 20 -6.75 1.43 -14.14
C SER A 20 -6.14 1.75 -12.78
N PHE A 21 -5.97 0.77 -11.89
CA PHE A 21 -5.35 1.01 -10.59
C PHE A 21 -3.82 1.19 -10.66
N LEU A 22 -3.15 0.54 -11.63
CA LEU A 22 -1.72 0.76 -11.90
C LEU A 22 -1.43 2.17 -12.43
N ALA A 23 -2.34 2.78 -13.20
CA ALA A 23 -2.13 4.13 -13.75
C ALA A 23 -2.12 5.24 -12.69
N LEU A 24 -2.74 5.02 -11.52
CA LEU A 24 -2.72 5.97 -10.40
C LEU A 24 -1.51 5.78 -9.47
N PHE A 25 -0.87 4.61 -9.51
CA PHE A 25 0.31 4.28 -8.70
C PHE A 25 1.65 4.40 -9.47
N TYR A 26 1.64 4.52 -10.81
CA TYR A 26 2.83 4.73 -11.65
C TYR A 26 2.77 6.04 -12.46
N PRO A 27 3.16 7.18 -11.91
CA PRO A 27 3.50 8.35 -12.70
C PRO A 27 4.96 8.24 -13.20
N GLU A 28 5.17 8.43 -14.50
CA GLU A 28 6.47 8.63 -15.20
C GLU A 28 7.47 7.45 -15.23
N THR A 29 7.36 6.56 -16.24
CA THR A 29 8.53 6.17 -17.05
C THR A 29 8.08 5.86 -18.49
N HIS A 30 8.22 6.84 -19.38
CA HIS A 30 8.56 6.48 -20.76
C HIS A 30 9.99 5.91 -20.74
N PRO A 31 10.24 4.78 -21.43
CA PRO A 31 11.37 4.80 -22.32
C PRO A 31 10.96 4.31 -23.71
N THR A 32 11.29 5.16 -24.66
CA THR A 32 11.52 4.85 -26.07
C THR A 32 12.43 3.63 -26.24
N SER A 33 12.20 2.90 -27.34
CA SER A 33 13.11 1.94 -27.98
C SER A 33 13.55 0.72 -27.14
N LEU A 34 12.85 -0.39 -27.38
CA LEU A 34 13.44 -1.72 -27.46
C LEU A 34 14.60 -1.70 -28.48
N GLU A 35 15.81 -1.38 -28.03
CA GLU A 35 17.05 -1.80 -28.67
C GLU A 35 17.73 -2.79 -27.71
N MET A 36 17.72 -4.07 -28.07
CA MET A 36 18.50 -5.09 -27.38
C MET A 36 19.97 -4.91 -27.76
N SER A 37 20.74 -4.18 -26.93
CA SER A 37 22.20 -4.21 -27.01
C SER A 37 22.73 -5.54 -26.50
N PHE A 38 22.86 -6.46 -27.43
CA PHE A 38 23.76 -7.61 -27.42
C PHE A 38 25.20 -7.07 -27.37
N LEU A 39 25.88 -7.13 -26.20
CA LEU A 39 27.35 -7.14 -25.96
C LEU A 39 27.68 -6.54 -24.58
N GLY A 40 27.99 -7.39 -23.59
CA GLY A 40 28.50 -6.92 -22.29
C GLY A 40 28.72 -8.06 -21.29
N PHE A 41 29.94 -8.61 -21.28
CA PHE A 41 30.45 -9.51 -20.25
C PHE A 41 30.24 -8.92 -18.85
N GLY A 42 29.43 -9.59 -18.03
CA GLY A 42 29.26 -9.27 -16.62
C GLY A 42 28.24 -10.21 -16.01
N SER A 43 28.72 -11.23 -15.30
CA SER A 43 27.90 -12.06 -14.43
C SER A 43 27.32 -11.17 -13.33
N GLN A 44 26.16 -10.55 -13.60
CA GLN A 44 25.34 -10.05 -12.52
C GLN A 44 24.98 -11.24 -11.62
N PRO A 45 25.20 -11.16 -10.30
CA PRO A 45 24.73 -12.19 -9.39
C PRO A 45 23.21 -12.28 -9.60
N GLN A 46 22.77 -13.41 -10.15
CA GLN A 46 21.36 -13.70 -10.34
C GLN A 46 20.78 -13.84 -8.92
N ILE A 47 20.19 -12.77 -8.40
CA ILE A 47 19.36 -12.81 -7.19
C ILE A 47 18.36 -13.94 -7.44
N SER A 48 18.39 -14.96 -6.58
CA SER A 48 17.63 -16.19 -6.84
C SER A 48 16.13 -15.84 -6.89
N SER A 49 15.35 -16.61 -7.64
CA SER A 49 13.89 -16.45 -7.72
C SER A 49 13.26 -16.38 -6.33
N GLU A 50 13.80 -17.16 -5.39
CA GLU A 50 13.33 -17.25 -4.01
C GLU A 50 13.58 -15.94 -3.24
N GLN A 51 14.73 -15.29 -3.44
CA GLN A 51 15.02 -14.00 -2.80
C GLN A 51 14.13 -12.87 -3.34
N LYS A 52 13.78 -12.91 -4.63
CA LYS A 52 12.84 -11.94 -5.22
C LYS A 52 11.43 -12.13 -4.70
N ILE A 53 10.99 -13.38 -4.53
CA ILE A 53 9.67 -13.70 -3.97
C ILE A 53 9.59 -13.28 -2.50
N ALA A 54 10.60 -13.60 -1.69
CA ALA A 54 10.62 -13.21 -0.28
C ALA A 54 10.61 -11.68 -0.07
N ALA A 55 11.31 -10.93 -0.94
CA ALA A 55 11.25 -9.46 -0.90
C ALA A 55 9.85 -8.94 -1.24
N ALA A 56 9.20 -9.49 -2.26
CA ALA A 56 7.84 -9.12 -2.64
C ALA A 56 6.80 -9.48 -1.55
N GLU A 57 6.95 -10.61 -0.88
CA GLU A 57 6.09 -11.01 0.24
C GLU A 57 6.20 -10.03 1.42
N ALA A 58 7.42 -9.56 1.72
CA ALA A 58 7.64 -8.57 2.78
C ALA A 58 7.01 -7.20 2.46
N GLU A 59 7.06 -6.78 1.19
CA GLU A 59 6.39 -5.54 0.75
C GLU A 59 4.87 -5.63 0.91
N LEU A 60 4.27 -6.77 0.57
CA LEU A 60 2.83 -7.00 0.73
C LEU A 60 2.39 -7.03 2.19
N ASP A 61 3.16 -7.65 3.08
CA ASP A 61 2.84 -7.71 4.51
C ASP A 61 2.87 -6.31 5.16
N MET A 62 3.84 -5.48 4.76
CA MET A 62 3.95 -4.10 5.21
C MET A 62 2.73 -3.26 4.79
N ILE A 63 2.33 -3.35 3.52
CA ILE A 63 1.15 -2.63 3.00
C ILE A 63 -0.12 -3.11 3.70
N THR A 64 -0.26 -4.42 3.90
CA THR A 64 -1.43 -5.01 4.56
C THR A 64 -1.56 -4.52 6.00
N THR A 65 -0.46 -4.53 6.75
CA THR A 65 -0.44 -4.01 8.12
C THR A 65 -0.80 -2.53 8.18
N MET A 66 -0.23 -1.73 7.27
CA MET A 66 -0.50 -0.28 7.19
C MET A 66 -1.96 0.00 6.85
N PHE A 67 -2.56 -0.75 5.92
CA PHE A 67 -3.97 -0.62 5.55
C PHE A 67 -4.90 -0.95 6.72
N ASN A 68 -4.63 -2.04 7.45
CA ASN A 68 -5.44 -2.43 8.61
C ASN A 68 -5.39 -1.37 9.72
N GLN A 69 -4.21 -0.78 9.97
CA GLN A 69 -4.06 0.30 10.96
C GLN A 69 -4.73 1.60 10.52
N LEU A 70 -4.71 1.91 9.23
CA LEU A 70 -5.42 3.05 8.64
C LEU A 70 -6.93 2.88 8.81
N LEU A 71 -7.46 1.70 8.48
CA LEU A 71 -8.88 1.40 8.65
C LEU A 71 -9.33 1.54 10.10
N ASP A 72 -8.61 0.92 11.06
CA ASP A 72 -8.96 1.04 12.49
C ASP A 72 -8.91 2.51 12.97
N SER A 73 -7.85 3.24 12.58
CA SER A 73 -7.68 4.64 12.97
C SER A 73 -8.80 5.53 12.43
N CYS A 74 -9.14 5.39 11.15
CA CYS A 74 -10.18 6.21 10.55
C CYS A 74 -11.57 5.78 10.99
N TYR A 75 -11.81 4.49 11.21
CA TYR A 75 -13.06 4.00 11.76
C TYR A 75 -13.33 4.61 13.14
N ARG A 76 -12.34 4.56 14.04
CA ARG A 76 -12.47 5.13 15.39
C ARG A 76 -12.56 6.66 15.44
N LYS A 77 -12.09 7.37 14.42
CA LYS A 77 -12.08 8.84 14.35
C LYS A 77 -13.32 9.41 13.67
N CYS A 78 -13.86 8.72 12.68
CA CYS A 78 -14.91 9.24 11.82
C CYS A 78 -16.30 8.68 12.11
N PHE A 79 -16.41 7.57 12.82
CA PHE A 79 -17.69 6.97 13.18
C PHE A 79 -17.96 7.09 14.67
N ASP A 80 -19.19 7.45 15.00
CA ASP A 80 -19.70 7.43 16.37
C ASP A 80 -20.16 6.02 16.77
N LYS A 81 -20.27 5.79 18.08
CA LYS A 81 -20.75 4.49 18.61
C LYS A 81 -22.21 4.18 18.24
N ASN A 82 -22.97 5.18 17.83
CA ASN A 82 -24.38 5.06 17.50
C ASN A 82 -24.57 5.27 15.99
N ILE A 83 -24.16 4.29 15.19
CA ILE A 83 -24.43 4.27 13.76
C ILE A 83 -25.94 4.06 13.56
N THR A 84 -26.62 5.04 12.99
CA THR A 84 -28.08 5.03 12.79
C THR A 84 -28.50 4.71 11.37
N ASP A 85 -27.56 4.71 10.42
CA ASP A 85 -27.78 4.47 8.99
C ASP A 85 -26.69 3.53 8.45
N GLU A 86 -27.04 2.71 7.45
CA GLU A 86 -26.10 1.84 6.75
C GLU A 86 -25.22 2.63 5.77
N ASN A 87 -25.69 3.80 5.34
CA ASN A 87 -24.98 4.65 4.39
C ASN A 87 -24.07 5.65 5.10
N LEU A 88 -22.94 5.97 4.45
CA LEU A 88 -22.09 7.06 4.90
C LEU A 88 -22.81 8.39 4.73
N SER A 89 -22.98 9.11 5.84
CA SER A 89 -23.39 10.50 5.79
C SER A 89 -22.34 11.36 5.08
N GLN A 90 -22.75 12.55 4.64
CA GLN A 90 -21.83 13.51 4.02
C GLN A 90 -20.65 13.87 4.96
N ASN A 91 -20.92 13.92 6.27
CA ASN A 91 -19.90 14.22 7.28
C ASN A 91 -18.89 13.08 7.45
N GLU A 92 -19.36 11.82 7.46
CA GLU A 92 -18.50 10.64 7.53
C GLU A 92 -17.62 10.53 6.29
N SER A 93 -18.20 10.73 5.10
CA SER A 93 -17.45 10.73 3.83
C SER A 93 -16.32 11.76 3.84
N LEU A 94 -16.63 13.02 4.19
CA LEU A 94 -15.62 14.08 4.29
C LEU A 94 -14.60 13.84 5.41
N CYS A 95 -15.00 13.20 6.51
CA CYS A 95 -14.08 12.84 7.58
C CYS A 95 -13.08 11.77 7.11
N ILE A 96 -13.55 10.73 6.42
CA ILE A 96 -12.70 9.63 5.92
C ILE A 96 -11.61 10.18 5.00
N ASP A 97 -11.97 11.02 4.02
CA ASP A 97 -11.01 11.64 3.10
C ASP A 97 -9.91 12.40 3.87
N ARG A 98 -10.31 13.26 4.82
CA ARG A 98 -9.38 14.03 5.65
C ARG A 98 -8.56 13.14 6.58
N CYS A 99 -9.14 12.04 7.06
CA CYS A 99 -8.47 11.10 7.94
C CYS A 99 -7.33 10.40 7.21
N VAL A 100 -7.57 9.91 5.99
CA VAL A 100 -6.55 9.25 5.17
C VAL A 100 -5.38 10.19 4.89
N THR A 101 -5.65 11.43 4.46
CA THR A 101 -4.59 12.43 4.24
C THR A 101 -3.76 12.64 5.50
N LYS A 102 -4.41 12.89 6.65
CA LYS A 102 -3.71 13.11 7.92
C LYS A 102 -2.96 11.88 8.41
N TYR A 103 -3.46 10.68 8.14
CA TYR A 103 -2.81 9.44 8.51
C TYR A 103 -1.46 9.31 7.82
N PHE A 104 -1.39 9.55 6.51
CA PHE A 104 -0.12 9.52 5.78
C PHE A 104 0.82 10.65 6.20
N ASP A 105 0.31 11.87 6.38
CA ASP A 105 1.12 12.99 6.91
C ASP A 105 1.73 12.66 8.28
N ALA A 106 0.97 11.99 9.15
CA ALA A 106 1.46 11.55 10.45
C ALA A 106 2.50 10.44 10.32
N ASN A 107 2.29 9.46 9.44
CA ASN A 107 3.25 8.38 9.20
C ASN A 107 4.60 8.92 8.71
N VAL A 108 4.61 9.88 7.78
CA VAL A 108 5.84 10.53 7.30
C VAL A 108 6.58 11.22 8.46
N LYS A 109 5.88 12.02 9.26
CA LYS A 109 6.49 12.71 10.41
C LYS A 109 7.03 11.74 11.46
N VAL A 110 6.35 10.63 11.70
CA VAL A 110 6.84 9.57 12.60
C VAL A 110 8.10 8.94 12.02
N SER A 111 8.13 8.63 10.72
CA SER A 111 9.32 8.10 10.06
C SER A 111 10.52 9.05 10.13
N GLU A 112 10.32 10.35 9.89
CA GLU A 112 11.35 11.38 10.03
C GLU A 112 11.88 11.47 11.47
N SER A 113 10.97 11.44 12.45
CA SER A 113 11.31 11.44 13.88
C SER A 113 12.11 10.20 14.27
N MET A 114 11.71 9.02 13.82
CA MET A 114 12.42 7.77 14.09
C MET A 114 13.83 7.76 13.47
N GLN A 115 14.00 8.29 12.26
CA GLN A 115 15.32 8.45 11.64
C GLN A 115 16.20 9.43 12.41
N SER A 116 15.64 10.55 12.86
CA SER A 116 16.34 11.52 13.70
C SER A 116 16.82 10.90 15.02
N VAL A 117 15.95 10.13 15.69
CA VAL A 117 16.26 9.39 16.94
C VAL A 117 17.30 8.28 16.70
N GLY A 118 17.21 7.57 15.57
CA GLY A 118 18.16 6.54 15.17
C GLY A 118 19.57 7.10 14.94
N ASN A 119 19.66 8.25 14.26
CA ASN A 119 20.94 8.94 14.02
C ASN A 119 21.56 9.54 15.28
N SER A 120 20.74 9.90 16.27
CA SER A 120 21.21 10.48 17.55
C SER A 120 21.58 9.41 18.59
N GLY A 121 21.52 8.12 18.25
CA GLY A 121 21.94 7.01 19.13
C GLY A 121 21.07 6.83 20.38
N ALA A 122 19.94 7.54 20.48
CA ALA A 122 19.06 7.51 21.65
C ALA A 122 18.32 6.17 21.81
N LEU A 123 18.18 5.39 20.72
CA LEU A 123 17.64 4.01 20.74
C LEU A 123 18.59 2.99 21.39
N ALA A 124 19.88 3.29 21.55
CA ALA A 124 20.85 2.37 22.15
C ALA A 124 20.91 2.43 23.69
N ARG A 125 20.07 3.25 24.34
CA ARG A 125 20.15 3.54 25.78
C ARG A 125 19.01 2.98 26.64
N LYS A 126 18.13 2.14 26.11
CA LYS A 126 17.04 1.54 26.89
C LYS A 126 17.01 0.03 26.79
#